data_AF-A0A3M3E1F7-F1
#
_entry.id   AF-A0A3M3E1F7-F1
#
_cell.length_a   1.000
_cell.length_b   1.000
_cell.length_c   1.000
_cell.angle_alpha   90.00
_cell.angle_beta   90.00
_cell.angle_gamma   90.00
#
_symmetry.space_group_name_H-M   'P 1'
#
loop_
_entity.id
_entity.type
_entity.pdbx_description
1 polymer ?
#
loop_
_entity_poly.entity_id
_entity_poly.type
_entity_poly.pdbx_seq_one_letter_code
_entity_poly.pdbx_strand_id
1 'polypeptide(L)'
;MVEDVELNRLYWHSRRGMLELDVLLVPFVKEVYPHLNEVDRACYVRLLECEDQDMFGWFMERSESEDPELQRMVRMILDRVQPK
;
A
#
# COMPACT_ATOMS: atom_id res chain seq x y z
N MET A 1 1.63 19.84 1.44
CA MET A 1 2.18 19.03 2.56
C MET A 1 1.11 18.02 2.91
N VAL A 2 1.43 16.73 3.07
CA VAL A 2 0.42 15.77 3.58
C VAL A 2 0.10 16.17 5.01
N GLU A 3 -1.17 16.33 5.33
CA GLU A 3 -1.58 16.68 6.67
C GLU A 3 -1.33 15.48 7.60
N ASP A 4 -0.74 15.70 8.77
CA ASP A 4 -0.46 14.63 9.74
C ASP A 4 -1.72 13.83 10.12
N VAL A 5 -2.90 14.43 9.98
CA VAL A 5 -4.20 13.78 10.19
C VAL A 5 -4.50 12.74 9.12
N GLU A 6 -4.22 13.04 7.85
CA GLU A 6 -4.39 12.12 6.73
C GLU A 6 -3.41 10.95 6.85
N LEU A 7 -2.15 11.23 7.18
CA LEU A 7 -1.13 10.21 7.38
C LEU A 7 -1.50 9.26 8.51
N ASN A 8 -1.98 9.79 9.65
CA ASN A 8 -2.45 8.96 10.75
C ASN A 8 -3.64 8.10 10.36
N ARG A 9 -4.61 8.66 9.63
CA ARG A 9 -5.77 7.92 9.11
C ARG A 9 -5.30 6.74 8.25
N LEU A 10 -4.43 6.99 7.27
CA LEU A 10 -3.91 5.95 6.37
C LEU A 10 -3.06 4.92 7.11
N TYR A 11 -2.30 5.33 8.11
CA TYR A 11 -1.57 4.42 8.98
C TYR A 11 -2.51 3.44 9.69
N TRP A 12 -3.64 3.91 10.23
CA TRP A 12 -4.62 3.03 10.85
C TRP A 12 -5.34 2.13 9.85
N HIS A 13 -5.65 2.62 8.64
CA HIS A 13 -6.21 1.78 7.57
C HIS A 13 -5.21 0.78 6.98
N SER A 14 -3.91 1.04 7.14
CA SER A 14 -2.84 0.12 6.73
C SER A 14 -2.65 -1.03 7.72
N ARG A 15 -3.23 -0.94 8.93
CA ARG A 15 -3.23 -2.02 9.91
C ARG A 15 -4.39 -2.98 9.64
N ARG A 16 -4.06 -4.20 9.28
CA ARG A 16 -4.96 -5.27 8.84
C ARG A 16 -4.91 -6.45 9.81
N GLY A 17 -5.79 -7.42 9.59
CA GLY A 17 -5.81 -8.66 10.38
C GLY A 17 -4.64 -9.60 10.10
N MET A 18 -3.88 -9.37 9.01
CA MET A 18 -2.75 -10.18 8.56
C MET A 18 -1.42 -9.45 8.77
N LEU A 19 -0.50 -10.10 9.50
CA LEU A 19 0.80 -9.51 9.86
C LEU A 19 1.65 -9.17 8.62
N GLU A 20 1.56 -9.99 7.59
CA GLU A 20 2.28 -9.80 6.34
C GLU A 20 1.89 -8.49 5.65
N LEU A 21 0.60 -8.14 5.66
CA LEU A 21 0.12 -6.86 5.13
C LEU A 21 0.61 -5.70 5.99
N ASP A 22 0.57 -5.83 7.31
CA ASP A 22 1.07 -4.81 8.23
C ASP A 22 2.56 -4.52 8.00
N VAL A 23 3.36 -5.57 7.84
CA VAL A 23 4.81 -5.46 7.60
C VAL A 23 5.10 -4.72 6.28
N LEU A 24 4.23 -4.82 5.27
CA LEU A 24 4.41 -4.14 4.00
C LEU A 24 3.87 -2.70 4.02
N LEU A 25 2.62 -2.52 4.46
CA LEU A 25 1.89 -1.26 4.32
C LEU A 25 2.30 -0.21 5.36
N VAL A 26 2.57 -0.62 6.60
CA VAL A 26 2.93 0.30 7.70
C VAL A 26 4.23 1.07 7.44
N PRO A 27 5.36 0.45 7.07
CA PRO A 27 6.56 1.22 6.74
C PRO A 27 6.36 2.03 5.45
N PHE A 28 5.60 1.50 4.48
CA PHE A 28 5.34 2.21 3.24
C PHE A 28 4.58 3.53 3.46
N VAL A 29 3.49 3.51 4.24
CA VAL A 29 2.73 4.73 4.52
C VAL A 29 3.54 5.74 5.34
N LYS A 30 4.45 5.30 6.22
CA LYS A 30 5.27 6.22 7.02
C LYS A 30 6.41 6.86 6.23
N GLU A 31 7.08 6.07 5.39
CA GLU A 31 8.34 6.49 4.76
C GLU A 31 8.16 6.92 3.31
N VAL A 32 7.24 6.29 2.56
CA VAL A 32 7.07 6.49 1.12
C VAL A 32 5.91 7.40 0.80
N TYR A 33 4.74 7.18 1.40
CA TYR A 33 3.51 7.94 1.09
C TYR A 33 3.66 9.47 1.14
N PRO A 34 4.38 10.08 2.12
CA PRO A 34 4.61 11.53 2.15
C PRO A 34 5.35 12.05 0.92
N HIS A 35 6.16 11.21 0.27
CA HIS A 35 6.98 11.53 -0.89
C HIS A 35 6.30 11.18 -2.23
N LEU A 36 5.16 10.47 -2.20
CA LEU A 36 4.38 10.14 -3.40
C LEU A 36 3.73 11.39 -4.01
N ASN A 37 3.51 11.35 -5.33
CA ASN A 37 2.70 12.33 -6.04
C ASN A 37 1.19 12.08 -5.78
N GLU A 38 0.34 13.03 -6.18
CA GLU A 38 -1.11 12.94 -5.92
C GLU A 38 -1.78 11.72 -6.57
N VAL A 39 -1.30 11.29 -7.75
CA VAL A 39 -1.83 10.12 -8.47
C VAL A 39 -1.53 8.83 -7.70
N ASP A 40 -0.29 8.66 -7.27
CA ASP A 40 0.16 7.52 -6.48
C ASP A 40 -0.51 7.50 -5.10
N ARG A 41 -0.71 8.66 -4.48
CA ARG A 41 -1.47 8.75 -3.22
C ARG A 41 -2.92 8.30 -3.39
N ALA A 42 -3.60 8.76 -4.44
CA ALA A 42 -4.96 8.32 -4.74
C ALA A 42 -5.02 6.81 -5.02
N CYS A 43 -4.02 6.28 -5.75
CA CYS A 43 -3.90 4.86 -6.01
C CYS A 43 -3.69 4.04 -4.72
N TYR A 44 -2.88 4.52 -3.77
CA TYR A 44 -2.70 3.88 -2.47
C TYR A 44 -3.99 3.89 -1.64
N VAL A 45 -4.76 4.98 -1.66
CA VAL A 45 -6.07 5.04 -0.99
C VAL A 45 -7.01 4.00 -1.59
N ARG A 46 -7.10 3.91 -2.93
CA ARG A 46 -7.89 2.89 -3.63
C ARG A 46 -7.45 1.47 -3.29
N LEU A 47 -6.14 1.23 -3.17
CA LEU A 47 -5.59 -0.05 -2.74
C LEU A 47 -6.09 -0.44 -1.35
N LEU A 48 -6.16 0.51 -0.41
CA LEU A 48 -6.69 0.27 0.93
C LEU A 48 -8.22 0.02 0.96
N GLU A 49 -8.95 0.32 -0.10
CA GLU A 49 -10.37 -0.03 -0.22
C GLU A 49 -10.59 -1.48 -0.65
N CYS A 50 -9.54 -2.17 -1.15
CA CYS A 50 -9.59 -3.57 -1.53
C CYS A 50 -9.65 -4.51 -0.31
N GLU A 51 -10.11 -5.73 -0.55
CA GLU A 51 -10.15 -6.78 0.47
C GLU A 51 -8.75 -7.29 0.80
N ASP A 52 -8.54 -7.65 2.08
CA ASP A 52 -7.24 -8.13 2.56
C ASP A 52 -6.77 -9.38 1.79
N GLN A 53 -7.69 -10.25 1.35
CA GLN A 53 -7.37 -11.46 0.59
C GLN A 53 -6.79 -11.14 -0.79
N ASP A 54 -7.38 -10.17 -1.50
CA ASP A 54 -6.90 -9.75 -2.82
C ASP A 54 -5.53 -9.09 -2.72
N MET A 55 -5.40 -8.15 -1.77
CA MET A 55 -4.12 -7.50 -1.48
C MET A 55 -3.03 -8.52 -1.15
N PHE A 56 -3.35 -9.49 -0.29
CA PHE A 56 -2.40 -10.54 0.06
C PHE A 56 -2.02 -11.40 -1.15
N GLY A 57 -2.97 -11.75 -2.02
CA GLY A 57 -2.69 -12.45 -3.26
C GLY A 57 -1.74 -11.69 -4.18
N TRP A 58 -1.94 -10.37 -4.32
CA TRP A 58 -1.09 -9.49 -5.12
C TRP A 58 0.31 -9.34 -4.53
N PHE A 59 0.43 -9.14 -3.22
CA PHE A 59 1.73 -9.03 -2.54
C PHE A 59 2.52 -10.34 -2.52
N MET A 60 1.85 -11.48 -2.55
CA MET A 60 2.49 -12.80 -2.65
C MET A 60 2.86 -13.17 -4.09
N GLU A 61 2.66 -12.27 -5.06
CA GLU A 61 2.86 -12.49 -6.50
C GLU A 61 2.10 -13.73 -7.01
N ARG A 62 0.97 -14.09 -6.36
CA ARG A 62 0.11 -15.23 -6.72
C ARG A 62 -1.01 -14.84 -7.66
N SER A 63 -1.42 -13.57 -7.61
CA SER A 63 -2.41 -12.96 -8.48
C SER A 63 -1.96 -11.55 -8.85
N GLU A 64 -2.59 -10.97 -9.87
CA GLU A 64 -2.39 -9.57 -10.26
C GLU A 64 -3.71 -8.82 -10.17
N SER A 65 -3.65 -7.52 -9.92
CA SER A 65 -4.84 -6.68 -9.99
C SER A 65 -5.26 -6.48 -11.45
N GLU A 66 -6.57 -6.50 -11.71
CA GLU A 66 -7.11 -6.16 -13.03
C GLU A 66 -6.88 -4.69 -13.39
N ASP A 67 -6.68 -3.83 -12.39
CA ASP A 67 -6.33 -2.43 -12.56
C ASP A 67 -4.80 -2.26 -12.66
N PRO A 68 -4.26 -1.81 -13.80
CA PRO A 68 -2.82 -1.61 -13.98
C PRO A 68 -2.23 -0.60 -13.01
N GLU A 69 -2.99 0.39 -12.55
CA GLU A 69 -2.52 1.38 -11.58
C GLU A 69 -2.33 0.74 -10.21
N LEU A 70 -3.30 -0.07 -9.76
CA LEU A 70 -3.20 -0.81 -8.51
C LEU A 70 -2.05 -1.82 -8.56
N GLN A 71 -1.90 -2.54 -9.67
CA GLN A 71 -0.80 -3.48 -9.86
C GLN A 71 0.56 -2.77 -9.81
N ARG A 72 0.66 -1.56 -10.39
CA ARG A 72 1.87 -0.72 -10.28
C ARG A 72 2.16 -0.33 -8.84
N MET A 73 1.14 0.04 -8.06
CA MET A 73 1.29 0.40 -6.65
C MET A 73 1.76 -0.78 -5.81
N VAL A 74 1.15 -1.96 -5.99
CA VAL A 74 1.58 -3.20 -5.31
C VAL A 74 3.05 -3.46 -5.58
N ARG A 75 3.47 -3.36 -6.84
CA ARG A 75 4.87 -3.60 -7.23
C ARG A 75 5.84 -2.58 -6.61
N MET A 76 5.44 -1.32 -6.54
CA MET A 76 6.22 -0.26 -5.87
C MET A 76 6.41 -0.55 -4.37
N ILE A 77 5.38 -1.06 -3.69
CA ILE A 77 5.46 -1.45 -2.28
C ILE A 77 6.41 -2.65 -2.11
N LEU A 78 6.29 -3.67 -2.96
CA LEU A 78 7.16 -4.86 -2.93
C LEU A 78 8.63 -4.49 -3.16
N ASP A 79 8.92 -3.71 -4.19
CA ASP A 79 10.28 -3.26 -4.53
C ASP A 79 10.94 -2.45 -3.39
N ARG A 80 10.12 -1.78 -2.56
CA ARG A 80 10.62 -1.02 -1.42
C ARG A 80 10.95 -1.87 -0.20
N VAL A 81 10.20 -2.95 0.01
CA VAL A 81 10.31 -3.81 1.21
C VAL A 81 11.24 -4.99 0.98
N GLN A 82 11.45 -5.44 -0.27
CA GLN A 82 12.47 -6.44 -0.58
C GLN A 82 13.88 -5.87 -0.32
N PRO A 83 14.63 -6.38 0.67
CA PRO A 83 16.04 -6.05 0.78
C PRO A 83 16.77 -6.62 -0.45
N LYS A 84 17.58 -5.80 -1.10
CA LYS A 84 18.53 -6.27 -2.14
C LYS A 84 19.51 -7.29 -1.58
#